data_AF-A0A1S9ZAY1-F1
#
_entry.id   AF-A0A1S9ZAY1-F1
#
_cell.length_a   1.000
_cell.length_b   1.000
_cell.length_c   1.000
_cell.angle_alpha   90.00
_cell.angle_beta   90.00
_cell.angle_gamma   90.00
#
_symmetry.space_group_name_H-M   'P 1'
#
loop_
_entity.id
_entity.type
_entity.pdbx_description
1 polymer ?
#
loop_
_entity_poly.entity_id
_entity_poly.type
_entity_poly.pdbx_seq_one_letter_code
_entity_poly.pdbx_strand_id
1 'polypeptide(L)' 'MFLIGLACATLFTEVYGFYLLFTETELYTEDLAQNGLFGFTTFFIIFNLALLVLAGWAGYKWKIR' A
#
# COMPACT_ATOMS: atom_id res chain seq x y z
N MET A 1 18.25 10.98 6.94
CA MET A 1 16.98 11.72 7.08
C MET A 1 15.95 11.29 6.02
N PHE A 2 16.20 11.50 4.73
CA PHE A 2 15.25 11.16 3.65
C PHE A 2 14.80 9.69 3.60
N LEU A 3 15.74 8.74 3.64
CA LEU A 3 15.44 7.29 3.60
C LEU A 3 14.64 6.81 4.82
N ILE A 4 14.90 7.40 5.99
CA ILE A 4 14.17 7.09 7.24
C ILE A 4 12.75 7.64 7.17
N GLY A 5 12.57 8.85 6.65
CA GLY A 5 11.24 9.42 6.40
C GLY A 5 10.43 8.57 5.42
N LEU A 6 11.07 8.09 4.35
CA LEU A 6 10.44 7.21 3.36
C LEU A 6 10.04 5.85 3.97
N ALA A 7 10.90 5.25 4.79
CA ALA A 7 10.59 4.01 5.51
C ALA A 7 9.43 4.20 6.51
N CYS A 8 9.41 5.33 7.23
CA CYS A 8 8.34 5.65 8.16
C CYS A 8 6.99 5.87 7.44
N ALA A 9 7.00 6.62 6.33
CA ALA A 9 5.81 6.81 5.50
C ALA A 9 5.27 5.48 4.95
N THR A 10 6.17 4.55 4.61
CA THR A 10 5.82 3.21 4.13
C THR A 10 5.12 2.39 5.23
N LEU A 11 5.71 2.34 6.43
CA LEU A 11 5.10 1.63 7.57
C LEU A 11 3.78 2.26 8.00
N PHE A 12 3.68 3.59 7.97
CA PHE A 12 2.46 4.31 8.30
C PHE A 12 1.33 3.99 7.32
N THR A 13 1.59 4.03 6.02
CA THR A 13 0.61 3.67 4.98
C THR A 13 0.11 2.24 5.14
N GLU A 14 0.99 1.29 5.44
CA GLU A 14 0.60 -0.12 5.64
C GLU A 14 -0.32 -0.28 6.87
N VAL A 15 0.12 0.21 8.04
CA VAL A 15 -0.64 0.05 9.29
C VAL A 15 -1.98 0.77 9.22
N TYR A 16 -2.00 1.99 8.70
CA TYR A 16 -3.23 2.78 8.59
C TYR A 16 -4.17 2.24 7.50
N GLY A 17 -3.62 1.75 6.38
CA GLY A 17 -4.39 1.09 5.33
C GLY A 17 -5.08 -0.19 5.83
N PHE A 18 -4.38 -1.03 6.59
CA PHE A 18 -4.99 -2.21 7.21
C PHE A 18 -6.04 -1.84 8.26
N TYR A 19 -5.79 -0.80 9.06
CA TYR A 19 -6.78 -0.32 10.03
C TYR A 19 -8.09 0.08 9.34
N LEU A 20 -8.02 0.89 8.29
CA LEU A 20 -9.17 1.30 7.48
C LEU A 20 -9.86 0.09 6.81
N LEU A 21 -9.09 -0.83 6.24
CA LEU A 21 -9.64 -1.99 5.54
C LEU A 21 -10.43 -2.93 6.48
N PHE A 22 -9.99 -3.08 7.74
CA PHE A 22 -10.61 -4.03 8.67
C PHE A 22 -11.58 -3.41 9.67
N THR A 23 -11.36 -2.15 10.06
CA THR A 23 -12.14 -1.47 11.10
C THR A 23 -13.15 -0.49 10.52
N GLU A 24 -12.77 0.24 9.46
CA GLU A 24 -13.57 1.34 8.90
C GLU A 24 -13.74 1.20 7.39
N THR A 25 -14.35 0.08 6.98
CA THR A 25 -14.58 -0.24 5.56
C THR A 25 -15.46 0.79 4.85
N GLU A 26 -16.42 1.39 5.55
CA GLU A 26 -17.28 2.44 4.98
C GLU A 26 -16.43 3.63 4.55
N LEU A 27 -15.61 4.16 5.46
CA LEU A 27 -14.70 5.27 5.20
C LEU A 27 -13.69 4.95 4.09
N TYR A 28 -13.21 3.71 4.05
CA TYR A 28 -12.33 3.21 2.98
C TYR A 28 -13.00 3.24 1.60
N THR A 29 -14.26 2.80 1.52
CA THR A 29 -15.03 2.81 0.27
C THR A 29 -15.51 4.20 -0.13
N GLU A 30 -15.82 5.07 0.84
CA GLU A 30 -16.20 6.46 0.61
C GLU A 30 -15.02 7.28 0.07
N ASP A 31 -13.82 7.12 0.64
CA ASP A 31 -12.60 7.77 0.12
C ASP A 31 -12.27 7.28 -1.30
N LEU A 32 -12.50 5.99 -1.58
CA LEU A 32 -12.34 5.44 -2.94
C LEU A 32 -13.40 5.99 -3.91
N ALA A 33 -14.64 6.18 -3.47
CA ALA A 33 -15.72 6.68 -4.31
C ALA A 33 -15.63 8.19 -4.58
N GLN A 34 -15.19 8.98 -3.60
CA GLN A 34 -15.09 10.43 -3.72
C GLN A 34 -13.75 10.89 -4.29
N ASN A 35 -12.65 10.32 -3.81
CA ASN A 35 -11.30 10.77 -4.13
C ASN A 35 -10.63 9.89 -5.21
N GLY A 36 -11.14 8.67 -5.43
CA GLY A 36 -10.71 7.80 -6.53
C GLY A 36 -9.20 7.59 -6.54
N LEU A 37 -8.56 7.83 -7.69
CA LEU A 37 -7.13 7.61 -7.93
C LEU A 37 -6.19 8.46 -7.05
N PHE A 38 -6.67 9.58 -6.50
CA PHE A 38 -5.88 10.45 -5.62
C PHE A 38 -6.20 10.24 -4.12
N GLY A 39 -7.08 9.28 -3.81
CA GLY A 39 -7.43 8.91 -2.45
C GLY A 39 -6.35 8.09 -1.74
N PHE A 40 -6.42 8.11 -0.41
CA PHE A 40 -5.53 7.33 0.44
C PHE A 40 -5.70 5.83 0.14
N THR A 41 -6.95 5.40 -0.07
CA THR A 41 -7.31 4.03 -0.42
C THR A 41 -6.61 3.54 -1.69
N THR A 42 -6.60 4.35 -2.75
CA THR A 42 -5.96 3.95 -4.01
C THR A 42 -4.44 3.93 -3.90
N PHE A 43 -3.85 4.87 -3.16
CA PHE A 43 -2.42 4.85 -2.89
C PHE A 43 -2.00 3.57 -2.15
N PHE A 44 -2.77 3.16 -1.13
CA PHE A 44 -2.56 1.91 -0.41
C PHE A 44 -2.63 0.68 -1.34
N ILE A 45 -3.66 0.59 -2.19
CA ILE A 45 -3.80 -0.52 -3.15
C ILE A 45 -2.62 -0.58 -4.13
N ILE A 46 -2.27 0.54 -4.76
CA ILE A 46 -1.16 0.60 -5.73
C ILE A 46 0.16 0.24 -5.06
N PHE A 47 0.39 0.73 -3.84
CA PHE A 47 1.60 0.46 -3.09
C PHE A 47 1.73 -1.03 -2.73
N ASN A 48 0.67 -1.64 -2.23
CA ASN A 48 0.65 -3.06 -1.88
C ASN A 48 0.80 -3.96 -3.12
N LEU A 49 0.19 -3.57 -4.24
CA LEU A 49 0.31 -4.27 -5.53
C LEU A 49 1.72 -4.14 -6.13
N ALA A 50 2.35 -2.97 -6.00
CA ALA A 50 3.75 -2.78 -6.38
C ALA A 50 4.69 -3.66 -5.55
N LEU A 51 4.47 -3.76 -4.22
CA LEU A 51 5.21 -4.66 -3.35
C LEU A 51 5.02 -6.13 -3.75
N LEU A 52 3.80 -6.54 -4.09
CA LEU A 52 3.51 -7.90 -4.56
C LEU A 52 4.26 -8.23 -5.85
N VAL A 53 4.26 -7.31 -6.83
CA VAL A 53 5.02 -7.46 -8.08
C VAL A 53 6.52 -7.54 -7.80
N LEU A 54 7.03 -6.69 -6.91
CA LEU A 54 8.45 -6.65 -6.56
C LEU A 54 8.88 -7.92 -5.81
N ALA A 55 8.04 -8.43 -4.91
CA ALA A 55 8.24 -9.71 -4.23
C ALA A 55 8.17 -10.90 -5.21
N GLY A 56 7.20 -10.89 -6.14
CA GLY A 56 7.08 -11.90 -7.19
C GLY A 56 8.29 -11.91 -8.14
N TRP A 57 8.77 -10.73 -8.53
CA TRP A 57 9.98 -10.58 -9.33
C TRP A 57 11.24 -11.04 -8.57
N ALA A 58 11.37 -10.66 -7.30
CA ALA A 58 12.48 -11.10 -6.45
C ALA A 58 12.47 -12.62 -6.27
N GLY A 59 11.30 -13.22 -6.02
CA GLY A 59 11.12 -14.67 -5.94
C GLY A 59 11.42 -15.38 -7.26
N TYR A 60 10.97 -14.83 -8.39
CA TYR A 60 11.26 -15.35 -9.73
C TYR A 60 12.77 -15.32 -10.03
N LYS A 61 13.44 -14.21 -9.72
CA LYS A 61 14.91 -14.07 -9.81
C LYS A 61 15.66 -15.04 -8.90
N TRP A 62 15.08 -15.44 -7.78
CA TRP A 62 15.68 -16.40 -6.87
C TRP A 62 15.54 -17.85 -7.37
N LYS A 63 14.44 -18.17 -8.03
CA LYS A 63 14.17 -19.51 -8.60
C LYS A 63 14.98 -19.82 -9.87
N ILE A 64 15.53 -18.79 -10.52
CA ILE A 64 16.32 -18.89 -11.76
C ILE A 64 17.83 -18.97 -11.50
N ARG A 65 18.28 -18.85 -10.25
CA ARG A 65 19.67 -19.06 -9.85
C ARG A 65 19.91 -20.45 -9.28
#